data_AF-A0A8T0Y294-F1
#
_entry.id   AF-A0A8T0Y294-F1
#
_cell.length_a   1.000
_cell.length_b   1.000
_cell.length_c   1.000
_cell.angle_alpha   90.00
_cell.angle_beta   90.00
_cell.angle_gamma   90.00
#
_symmetry.space_group_name_H-M   'P 1'
#
loop_
_entity.id
_entity.type
_entity.pdbx_description
1 polymer ?
#
loop_
_entity_poly.entity_id
_entity_poly.type
_entity_poly.pdbx_seq_one_letter_code
_entity_poly.pdbx_strand_id
1 'polypeptide(L)'
;MSPNAMTESSHSGDHTILDKNTVATHFLSQFADLQSRFDAHTDEFEPKGKRFLEATIGRFVDRKEPITIVLPGFPTKTPNHGSKVLGPLSDRAEELA
;
A
#
# COMPACT_ATOMS: atom_id res chain seq x y z
N MET A 1 -34.50 -5.78 39.74
CA MET A 1 -33.58 -4.74 39.20
C MET A 1 -32.17 -5.27 39.44
N SER A 2 -31.62 -5.99 38.46
CA SER A 2 -30.30 -6.62 38.55
C SER A 2 -29.30 -5.82 37.70
N PRO A 3 -28.06 -5.60 38.17
CA PRO A 3 -27.07 -4.82 37.44
C PRO A 3 -26.47 -5.67 36.30
N ASN A 4 -26.46 -5.13 35.08
CA ASN A 4 -25.77 -5.75 33.95
C ASN A 4 -24.26 -5.56 34.11
N ALA A 5 -23.55 -6.69 34.15
CA ALA A 5 -22.10 -6.76 34.17
C ALA A 5 -21.52 -6.19 32.86
N MET A 6 -20.59 -5.25 33.00
CA MET A 6 -19.63 -4.89 31.96
C MET A 6 -18.70 -6.09 31.76
N THR A 7 -18.79 -6.73 30.60
CA THR A 7 -17.77 -7.68 30.15
C THR A 7 -16.73 -6.89 29.38
N GLU A 8 -15.70 -6.41 30.08
CA GLU A 8 -14.46 -5.98 29.44
C GLU A 8 -13.80 -7.22 28.83
N SER A 9 -13.90 -7.33 27.51
CA SER A 9 -13.14 -8.29 26.72
C SER A 9 -11.68 -7.85 26.71
N SER A 10 -10.91 -8.39 27.65
CA SER A 10 -9.46 -8.36 27.63
C SER A 10 -8.96 -9.16 26.41
N HIS A 11 -8.90 -8.51 25.25
CA HIS A 11 -8.09 -9.01 24.14
C HIS A 11 -6.62 -8.91 24.58
N SER A 12 -6.12 -10.03 25.11
CA SER A 12 -4.71 -10.31 25.28
C SER A 12 -4.05 -10.17 23.92
N GLY A 13 -3.51 -8.98 23.63
CA GLY A 13 -2.77 -8.70 22.42
C GLY A 13 -1.54 -9.60 22.41
N ASP A 14 -1.61 -10.65 21.58
CA ASP A 14 -0.47 -11.44 21.19
C ASP A 14 0.48 -10.51 20.42
N HIS A 15 1.34 -9.80 21.15
CA HIS A 15 2.35 -8.94 20.57
C HIS A 15 3.42 -9.82 19.96
N THR A 16 3.09 -10.42 18.81
CA THR A 16 4.08 -10.93 17.89
C THR A 16 5.05 -9.79 17.60
N ILE A 17 6.29 -9.96 18.02
CA ILE A 17 7.36 -9.03 17.69
C ILE A 17 7.56 -9.16 16.18
N LEU A 18 6.97 -8.22 15.43
CA LEU A 18 7.12 -8.14 13.98
C LEU A 18 8.54 -7.70 13.68
N ASP A 19 9.36 -8.63 13.17
CA ASP A 19 10.69 -8.31 12.67
C ASP A 19 10.58 -7.44 11.41
N LYS A 20 11.16 -6.25 11.47
CA LYS A 20 11.08 -5.28 10.37
C LYS A 20 11.73 -5.76 9.08
N ASN A 21 12.75 -6.61 9.16
CA ASN A 21 13.40 -7.14 7.97
C ASN A 21 12.47 -8.12 7.25
N THR A 22 11.76 -8.95 8.01
CA THR A 22 10.72 -9.85 7.50
C THR A 22 9.60 -9.07 6.83
N VAL A 23 9.10 -8.00 7.47
CA VAL A 23 8.04 -7.15 6.90
C VAL A 23 8.52 -6.43 5.63
N ALA A 24 9.72 -5.85 5.64
CA ALA A 24 10.30 -5.16 4.49
C ALA A 24 10.52 -6.15 3.31
N THR A 25 11.05 -7.33 3.58
CA THR A 25 11.25 -8.38 2.56
C THR A 25 9.92 -8.80 1.94
N HIS A 26 8.91 -9.05 2.77
CA HIS A 26 7.58 -9.40 2.29
C HIS A 26 6.98 -8.29 1.42
N PHE A 27 7.04 -7.03 1.87
CA PHE A 27 6.57 -5.90 1.07
C PHE A 27 7.28 -5.81 -0.28
N LEU A 28 8.62 -5.92 -0.29
CA LEU A 28 9.40 -5.84 -1.53
C LEU A 28 9.06 -6.98 -2.49
N SER A 29 8.77 -8.19 -2.01
CA SER A 29 8.32 -9.28 -2.88
C SER A 29 6.99 -8.97 -3.55
N GLN A 30 6.04 -8.37 -2.83
CA GLN A 30 4.75 -7.95 -3.42
C GLN A 30 4.95 -6.78 -4.39
N PHE A 31 5.88 -5.88 -4.10
CA PHE A 31 6.18 -4.74 -4.97
C PHE A 31 6.89 -5.16 -6.26
N ALA A 32 7.71 -6.22 -6.21
CA ALA A 32 8.39 -6.75 -7.39
C ALA A 32 7.41 -7.21 -8.49
N ASP A 33 6.27 -7.81 -8.09
CA ASP A 33 5.22 -8.20 -9.03
C ASP A 33 4.66 -6.99 -9.79
N LEU A 34 4.52 -5.84 -9.12
CA LEU A 34 4.07 -4.59 -9.75
C LEU A 34 5.15 -4.02 -10.67
N GLN A 35 6.41 -4.01 -10.22
CA GLN A 35 7.54 -3.50 -11.00
C GLN A 35 7.78 -4.26 -12.29
N SER A 36 7.56 -5.58 -12.28
CA SER A 36 7.74 -6.44 -13.46
C SER A 36 6.93 -6.01 -14.69
N ARG A 37 5.91 -5.16 -14.50
CA ARG A 37 5.03 -4.65 -15.55
C ARG A 37 5.58 -3.41 -16.26
N PHE A 38 6.66 -2.81 -15.77
CA PHE A 38 7.25 -1.57 -16.28
C PHE A 38 8.57 -1.82 -17.01
N ASP A 39 8.93 -0.93 -17.94
CA ASP A 39 10.17 -1.03 -18.72
C ASP A 39 11.41 -0.75 -17.84
N ALA A 40 12.35 -1.68 -17.87
CA ALA A 40 13.60 -1.62 -17.11
C ALA A 40 14.50 -0.43 -17.50
N HIS A 41 14.34 0.15 -18.69
CA HIS A 41 15.24 1.22 -19.18
C HIS A 41 15.17 2.53 -18.40
N THR A 42 14.12 2.76 -17.60
CA THR A 42 13.96 3.98 -16.78
C THR A 42 13.86 3.70 -15.28
N ASP A 43 14.03 2.43 -14.88
CA ASP A 43 13.85 2.04 -13.49
C ASP A 43 15.06 2.40 -12.62
N GLU A 44 14.80 3.17 -11.57
CA GLU A 44 15.77 3.59 -10.56
C GLU A 44 15.53 2.92 -9.20
N PHE A 45 14.69 1.87 -9.18
CA PHE A 45 14.34 1.18 -7.96
C PHE A 45 15.54 0.49 -7.31
N GLU A 46 16.23 -0.40 -8.00
CA GLU A 46 17.41 -1.08 -7.43
C GLU A 46 18.51 -0.09 -6.97
N PRO A 47 18.92 0.92 -7.76
CA PRO A 47 19.98 1.84 -7.33
C PRO A 47 19.57 2.82 -6.22
N LYS A 48 18.28 3.17 -6.10
CA LYS A 48 17.81 4.22 -5.16
C LYS A 48 16.57 3.82 -4.35
N GLY A 49 15.52 3.34 -5.03
CA GLY A 49 14.20 3.11 -4.44
C GLY A 49 14.14 2.00 -3.39
N LYS A 50 14.85 0.89 -3.57
CA LYS A 50 14.78 -0.30 -2.70
C LYS A 50 15.23 -0.01 -1.29
N ARG A 51 16.46 0.51 -1.13
CA ARG A 51 17.01 0.89 0.17
C ARG A 51 16.16 1.96 0.86
N PHE A 52 15.62 2.91 0.09
CA PHE A 52 14.71 3.93 0.60
C PHE A 52 13.41 3.31 1.16
N LEU A 53 12.80 2.39 0.42
CA LEU A 53 11.58 1.69 0.83
C LEU A 53 11.81 0.80 2.05
N GLU A 54 12.89 0.01 2.09
CA GLU A 54 13.26 -0.80 3.25
C GLU A 54 13.37 0.04 4.52
N ALA A 55 14.12 1.15 4.44
CA ALA A 55 14.30 2.06 5.56
C ALA A 55 12.97 2.71 5.99
N THR A 56 12.10 3.06 5.03
CA THR A 56 10.82 3.69 5.30
C THR A 56 9.85 2.72 5.98
N ILE A 57 9.73 1.49 5.47
CA ILE A 57 8.90 0.42 6.06
C ILE A 57 9.39 0.08 7.46
N GLY A 58 10.72 -0.05 7.63
CA GLY A 58 11.31 -0.32 8.93
C GLY A 58 10.90 0.72 9.99
N ARG A 59 10.78 2.00 9.63
CA ARG A 59 10.31 3.05 10.53
C ARG A 59 8.85 2.89 10.95
N PHE A 60 7.96 2.45 10.05
CA PHE A 60 6.56 2.18 10.39
C PHE A 60 6.46 0.99 11.37
N VAL A 61 7.21 -0.08 11.11
CA VAL A 61 7.26 -1.26 12.00
C VAL A 61 7.82 -0.90 13.38
N ASP A 62 8.94 -0.18 13.43
CA ASP A 62 9.56 0.26 14.70
C ASP A 62 8.60 1.11 15.54
N ARG A 63 7.71 1.89 14.90
CA ARG A 63 6.70 2.74 15.55
C ARG A 63 5.37 2.04 15.82
N LYS A 64 5.21 0.79 15.37
CA LYS A 64 3.93 0.05 15.39
C LYS A 64 2.81 0.84 14.69
N GLU A 65 3.15 1.53 13.61
CA GLU A 65 2.23 2.29 12.78
C GLU A 65 1.87 1.53 11.50
N PRO A 66 0.65 1.67 10.97
CA PRO A 66 0.30 1.14 9.66
C PRO A 66 1.18 1.74 8.56
N ILE A 67 1.69 0.90 7.65
CA ILE A 67 2.42 1.36 6.47
C ILE A 67 1.47 2.19 5.60
N THR A 68 1.77 3.48 5.45
CA THR A 68 0.93 4.43 4.69
C THR A 68 1.62 4.82 3.40
N ILE A 69 0.91 4.69 2.26
CA ILE A 69 1.41 5.04 0.93
C ILE A 69 0.59 6.20 0.38
N VAL A 70 1.27 7.17 -0.21
CA VAL A 70 0.65 8.28 -0.95
C VAL A 70 0.89 8.03 -2.43
N LEU A 71 -0.19 7.84 -3.20
CA LEU A 71 -0.15 7.64 -4.64
C LEU A 71 -0.82 8.82 -5.34
N PRO A 72 -0.05 9.73 -5.97
CA PRO A 72 -0.61 10.70 -6.90
C PRO A 72 -1.20 9.95 -8.10
N GLY A 73 -2.52 9.96 -8.23
CA GLY A 73 -3.23 9.24 -9.28
C GLY A 73 -4.62 9.82 -9.51
N PHE A 74 -5.28 9.34 -10.56
CA PHE A 74 -6.67 9.66 -10.91
C PHE A 74 -6.99 11.17 -10.98
N PRO A 75 -6.29 11.96 -11.83
CA PRO A 75 -6.58 13.39 -11.94
C PRO A 75 -7.97 13.66 -12.53
N THR A 76 -8.15 13.42 -13.83
CA THR A 76 -9.41 13.50 -14.58
C THR A 76 -9.27 12.71 -15.89
N LYS A 77 -10.37 12.21 -16.47
CA LYS A 77 -10.38 11.60 -17.81
C LYS A 77 -9.86 12.59 -18.87
N THR A 78 -9.28 12.07 -19.95
CA THR A 78 -8.88 12.91 -21.11
C THR A 78 -10.11 13.50 -21.80
N PRO A 79 -10.02 14.74 -22.33
CA PRO A 79 -11.11 15.34 -23.09
C PRO A 79 -11.34 14.69 -24.48
N ASN A 80 -10.47 13.75 -24.90
CA ASN A 80 -10.64 13.04 -26.17
C ASN A 80 -11.64 11.88 -26.07
N HIS A 81 -12.93 12.23 -26.15
CA HIS A 81 -14.04 11.27 -26.08
C HIS A 81 -14.29 10.47 -27.37
N GLY A 82 -13.65 10.84 -28.48
CA GLY A 82 -13.86 10.16 -29.77
C GLY A 82 -13.13 8.83 -29.91
N SER A 83 -12.08 8.60 -29.12
CA SER A 83 -11.25 7.40 -29.28
C SER A 83 -10.49 6.92 -28.04
N LYS A 84 -10.47 7.67 -26.92
CA LYS A 84 -9.63 7.32 -25.76
C LYS A 84 -10.40 6.98 -24.48
N VAL A 85 -11.61 7.51 -24.31
CA VAL A 85 -12.42 7.30 -23.10
C VAL A 85 -13.89 7.17 -23.47
N LEU A 86 -14.66 6.46 -22.63
CA LEU A 86 -16.10 6.27 -22.82
C LEU A 86 -16.93 7.51 -22.44
N GLY A 87 -16.34 8.43 -21.68
CA GLY A 87 -16.97 9.64 -21.19
C GLY A 87 -16.07 10.37 -20.20
N PRO A 88 -16.56 11.46 -19.58
CA PRO A 88 -15.79 12.22 -18.60
C PRO A 88 -15.76 11.59 -17.20
N LEU A 89 -16.66 10.64 -16.93
CA LEU A 89 -16.78 9.98 -15.63
C LEU A 89 -15.86 8.76 -15.55
N SER A 90 -15.52 8.38 -14.31
CA SER A 90 -14.84 7.12 -14.03
C SER A 90 -15.65 5.93 -14.57
N ASP A 91 -14.95 4.97 -15.13
CA ASP A 91 -15.50 3.74 -15.70
C ASP A 91 -14.77 2.52 -15.09
N ARG A 92 -14.97 1.35 -15.70
CA ARG A 92 -14.38 0.09 -15.21
C ARG A 92 -12.85 0.14 -15.14
N ALA A 93 -12.19 1.00 -15.91
CA ALA A 93 -10.74 1.16 -15.81
C ALA A 93 -10.32 1.69 -14.43
N GLU A 94 -11.05 2.64 -13.86
CA GLU A 94 -10.77 3.16 -12.51
C GLU A 94 -11.24 2.21 -11.40
N GLU A 95 -12.26 1.39 -11.63
CA GLU A 95 -12.70 0.37 -10.66
C GLU A 95 -11.65 -0.73 -10.46
N LEU A 96 -10.94 -1.09 -11.52
CA LEU A 96 -9.95 -2.18 -11.53
C LEU A 96 -8.52 -1.73 -11.18
N ALA A 97 -8.28 -0.42 -11.12
CA ALA A 97 -6.99 0.18 -10.83
C ALA A 97 -6.71 0.24 -9.32
#